data_AF-A0A238VFZ8-F1
#
_entry.id   AF-A0A238VFZ8-F1
#
_cell.length_a   1.000
_cell.length_b   1.000
_cell.length_c   1.000
_cell.angle_alpha   90.00
_cell.angle_beta   90.00
_cell.angle_gamma   90.00
#
_symmetry.space_group_name_H-M   'P 1'
#
loop_
_entity.id
_entity.type
_entity.pdbx_description
1 polymer ?
#
loop_
_entity_poly.entity_id
_entity_poly.type
_entity_poly.pdbx_seq_one_letter_code
_entity_poly.pdbx_strand_id
1 'polypeptide(L)'
;MTQFHDFDAAWADEEDEPVVVKLLGEEWACKRPSEVPAALLLKLDRLMLAAAGADVPDDFVVDDSLSSESILRQLAGDDNVDAWLARGLPYKRLAAVSQYLNAVYRGQDPAGEAPAANRQERRAAAKKPKRSGSPKS
;
A
#
# COMPACT_ATOMS: atom_id res chain seq x y z
N MET A 1 25.08 24.96 15.14
CA MET A 1 25.31 23.52 14.92
C MET A 1 24.29 23.06 13.89
N THR A 2 24.74 22.50 12.78
CA THR A 2 23.86 22.02 11.71
C THR A 2 23.60 20.54 11.96
N GLN A 3 22.34 20.14 12.09
CA GLN A 3 21.96 18.74 12.22
C GLN A 3 21.83 18.14 10.81
N PHE A 4 22.71 17.20 10.46
CA PHE A 4 22.66 16.48 9.19
C PHE A 4 21.87 15.18 9.37
N HIS A 5 20.94 14.91 8.45
CA HIS A 5 20.16 13.67 8.39
C HIS A 5 20.25 13.12 6.97
N ASP A 6 20.66 11.86 6.84
CA ASP A 6 20.76 11.14 5.58
C ASP A 6 19.58 10.16 5.48
N PHE A 7 18.59 10.52 4.65
CA PHE A 7 17.39 9.71 4.46
C PHE A 7 17.65 8.50 3.56
N ASP A 8 18.58 8.60 2.61
CA ASP A 8 18.93 7.49 1.72
C ASP A 8 19.55 6.33 2.52
N ALA A 9 20.43 6.67 3.48
CA ALA A 9 20.98 5.69 4.41
C ALA A 9 19.92 5.11 5.36
N ALA A 10 18.92 5.91 5.75
CA ALA A 10 17.85 5.45 6.63
C ALA A 10 16.88 4.48 5.95
N TRP A 11 16.65 4.64 4.64
CA TRP A 11 15.71 3.82 3.86
C TRP A 11 16.35 2.64 3.13
N ALA A 12 17.68 2.54 3.10
CA ALA A 12 18.41 1.48 2.39
C ALA A 12 18.01 0.05 2.82
N ASP A 13 17.53 -0.12 4.06
CA ASP A 13 17.09 -1.40 4.62
C ASP A 13 15.56 -1.58 4.67
N GLU A 14 14.77 -0.64 4.12
CA GLU A 14 13.31 -0.80 4.10
C GLU A 14 12.90 -1.92 3.13
N GLU A 15 12.17 -2.91 3.68
CA GLU A 15 11.64 -4.03 2.90
C GLU A 15 10.55 -3.54 1.94
N ASP A 16 10.88 -3.53 0.66
CA ASP A 16 9.95 -3.20 -0.43
C ASP A 16 9.17 -4.45 -0.89
N GLU A 17 8.32 -4.98 -0.01
CA GLU A 17 7.43 -6.10 -0.29
C GLU A 17 6.08 -5.64 -0.87
N PRO A 18 5.46 -6.42 -1.78
CA PRO A 18 4.13 -6.10 -2.29
C PRO A 18 3.07 -6.15 -1.18
N VAL A 19 2.10 -5.26 -1.25
CA VAL A 19 0.93 -5.30 -0.35
C VAL A 19 0.07 -6.49 -0.75
N VAL A 20 -0.25 -7.40 0.18
CA VAL A 20 -1.08 -8.57 -0.09
C VAL A 20 -2.46 -8.40 0.53
N VAL A 21 -3.50 -8.50 -0.28
CA VAL A 21 -4.91 -8.47 0.18
C VAL A 21 -5.55 -9.83 -0.02
N LYS A 22 -6.36 -10.26 0.97
CA LYS A 22 -7.17 -11.48 0.85
C LYS A 22 -8.60 -11.12 0.44
N LEU A 23 -8.99 -11.50 -0.76
CA LEU A 23 -10.25 -11.10 -1.37
C LEU A 23 -10.79 -12.23 -2.25
N LEU A 24 -12.11 -12.43 -2.25
CA LEU A 24 -12.78 -13.49 -3.02
C LEU A 24 -12.23 -14.91 -2.76
N GLY A 25 -11.68 -15.15 -1.57
CA GLY A 25 -11.10 -16.44 -1.18
C GLY A 25 -9.64 -16.63 -1.58
N GLU A 26 -9.02 -15.65 -2.23
CA GLU A 26 -7.66 -15.72 -2.77
C GLU A 26 -6.77 -14.59 -2.22
N GLU A 27 -5.46 -14.77 -2.29
CA GLU A 27 -4.47 -13.74 -1.99
C GLU A 27 -4.04 -13.04 -3.27
N TRP A 28 -4.07 -11.71 -3.24
CA TRP A 28 -3.73 -10.85 -4.37
C TRP A 28 -2.55 -9.98 -3.98
N ALA A 29 -1.44 -10.12 -4.68
CA ALA A 29 -0.31 -9.22 -4.55
C ALA A 29 -0.60 -7.94 -5.34
N CYS A 30 -0.82 -6.84 -4.61
CA CYS A 30 -0.86 -5.49 -5.15
C CYS A 30 0.57 -4.98 -5.40
N LYS A 31 0.69 -3.72 -5.82
CA LYS A 31 2.00 -3.10 -6.04
C LYS A 31 2.85 -3.06 -4.77
N ARG A 32 4.14 -2.85 -4.97
CA ARG A 32 5.07 -2.55 -3.88
C ARG A 32 4.98 -1.07 -3.51
N PRO A 33 5.31 -0.69 -2.27
CA PRO A 33 5.39 0.71 -1.87
C PRO A 33 6.28 1.55 -2.81
N SER A 34 7.42 1.03 -3.25
CA SER A 34 8.33 1.74 -4.17
C SER A 34 7.75 1.98 -5.57
N GLU A 35 6.78 1.17 -5.99
CA GLU A 35 6.13 1.24 -7.31
C GLU A 35 4.99 2.26 -7.36
N VAL A 36 4.55 2.77 -6.20
CA VAL A 36 3.48 3.76 -6.09
C VAL A 36 4.08 5.17 -6.00
N PRO A 37 3.89 6.03 -7.01
CA PRO A 37 4.44 7.37 -6.97
C PRO A 37 3.81 8.22 -5.86
N ALA A 38 4.63 8.87 -5.04
CA ALA A 38 4.15 9.80 -4.01
C ALA A 38 3.22 10.89 -4.56
N ALA A 39 3.44 11.30 -5.82
CA ALA A 39 2.58 12.25 -6.53
C ALA A 39 1.11 11.80 -6.61
N LEU A 40 0.85 10.49 -6.72
CA LEU A 40 -0.51 9.95 -6.69
C LEU A 40 -1.17 10.18 -5.34
N LEU A 41 -0.48 9.84 -4.25
CA LEU A 41 -0.99 10.00 -2.88
C LEU A 41 -1.23 11.47 -2.51
N LEU A 42 -0.36 12.38 -2.99
CA LEU A 42 -0.53 13.82 -2.81
C LEU A 42 -1.73 14.38 -3.58
N LYS A 43 -1.98 13.89 -4.81
CA LYS A 43 -3.18 14.26 -5.57
C LYS A 43 -4.45 13.79 -4.86
N LEU A 44 -4.42 12.59 -4.27
CA LEU A 44 -5.52 12.07 -3.46
C LEU A 44 -5.80 12.92 -2.22
N ASP A 45 -4.77 13.38 -1.51
CA ASP A 45 -4.97 14.29 -0.37
C ASP A 45 -5.65 15.57 -0.77
N ARG A 46 -5.24 16.17 -1.89
CA ARG A 46 -5.89 17.36 -2.43
C ARG A 46 -7.35 17.11 -2.78
N LEU A 47 -7.65 15.96 -3.41
CA LEU A 47 -9.03 15.58 -3.72
C LEU A 47 -9.88 15.39 -2.46
N MET A 48 -9.34 14.76 -1.42
CA MET A 48 -10.05 14.55 -0.16
C MET A 48 -10.28 15.86 0.60
N LEU A 49 -9.30 16.77 0.58
CA LEU A 49 -9.45 18.13 1.10
C LEU A 49 -10.52 18.91 0.32
N ALA A 50 -10.52 18.82 -1.01
CA ALA A 50 -11.53 19.41 -1.87
C ALA A 50 -12.94 18.92 -1.54
N ALA A 51 -13.11 17.60 -1.42
CA ALA A 51 -14.39 16.99 -1.09
C ALA A 51 -14.88 17.37 0.32
N ALA A 52 -13.96 17.67 1.25
CA ALA A 52 -14.27 18.15 2.59
C ALA A 52 -14.64 19.64 2.64
N GLY A 53 -14.67 20.34 1.50
CA GLY A 53 -14.96 21.78 1.44
C GLY A 53 -13.82 22.65 1.94
N ALA A 54 -12.60 22.12 1.99
CA ALA A 54 -11.41 22.92 2.26
C ALA A 54 -11.04 23.74 1.01
N ASP A 55 -10.33 24.86 1.22
CA ASP A 55 -9.88 25.73 0.14
C ASP A 55 -8.88 24.95 -0.74
N VAL A 56 -9.30 24.66 -1.97
CA VAL A 56 -8.48 23.97 -2.96
C VAL A 56 -7.82 25.02 -3.84
N PRO A 57 -6.52 24.92 -4.13
CA PRO A 57 -5.89 25.79 -5.11
C PRO A 57 -6.64 25.77 -6.45
N ASP A 58 -6.84 26.95 -7.06
CA ASP A 58 -7.57 27.13 -8.32
C ASP A 58 -6.97 26.34 -9.51
N ASP A 59 -5.72 25.88 -9.40
CA ASP A 59 -5.04 25.05 -10.41
C ASP A 59 -5.33 23.55 -10.27
N PHE A 60 -6.18 23.14 -9.32
CA PHE A 60 -6.57 21.74 -9.14
C PHE A 60 -7.62 21.31 -10.16
N VAL A 61 -7.15 20.68 -11.24
CA VAL A 61 -8.01 20.05 -12.24
C VAL A 61 -8.24 18.59 -11.86
N VAL A 62 -9.49 18.22 -11.59
CA VAL A 62 -9.91 16.82 -11.48
C VAL A 62 -10.13 16.28 -12.89
N ASP A 63 -9.22 15.44 -13.37
CA ASP A 63 -9.39 14.68 -14.62
C ASP A 63 -9.75 13.20 -14.32
N ASP A 64 -10.07 12.43 -15.37
CA ASP A 64 -10.45 11.02 -15.24
C ASP A 64 -9.38 10.13 -14.57
N SER A 65 -8.12 10.58 -14.51
CA SER A 65 -7.04 9.86 -13.84
C SER A 65 -7.21 9.81 -12.32
N LEU A 66 -8.09 10.65 -11.76
CA LEU A 66 -8.43 10.71 -10.33
C LEU A 66 -9.79 10.05 -9.99
N SER A 67 -10.36 9.27 -10.92
CA SER A 67 -11.49 8.39 -10.60
C SER A 67 -11.10 7.31 -9.59
N SER A 68 -12.05 6.89 -8.74
CA SER A 68 -11.81 5.84 -7.73
C SER A 68 -11.31 4.53 -8.33
N GLU A 69 -11.72 4.21 -9.55
CA GLU A 69 -11.23 3.04 -10.29
C GLU A 69 -9.78 3.22 -10.75
N SER A 70 -9.45 4.36 -11.37
CA SER A 70 -8.07 4.67 -11.80
C SER A 70 -7.08 4.63 -10.63
N ILE A 71 -7.47 5.20 -9.50
CA ILE A 71 -6.68 5.17 -8.27
C ILE A 71 -6.46 3.73 -7.82
N LEU A 72 -7.53 2.94 -7.77
CA LEU A 72 -7.44 1.56 -7.33
C LEU A 72 -6.54 0.73 -8.26
N ARG A 73 -6.63 0.93 -9.57
CA ARG A 73 -5.75 0.30 -10.58
C ARG A 73 -4.29 0.67 -10.36
N GLN A 74 -4.01 1.94 -10.05
CA GLN A 74 -2.66 2.38 -9.77
C GLN A 74 -2.07 1.79 -8.48
N LEU A 75 -2.89 1.41 -7.49
CA LEU A 75 -2.46 0.82 -6.22
C LEU A 75 -2.43 -0.73 -6.25
N ALA A 76 -3.44 -1.33 -6.86
CA ALA A 76 -3.66 -2.77 -6.88
C ALA A 76 -3.08 -3.46 -8.12
N GLY A 77 -2.88 -2.73 -9.22
CA GLY A 77 -2.56 -3.28 -10.54
C GLY A 77 -3.81 -3.51 -11.38
N ASP A 78 -3.70 -3.26 -12.69
CA ASP A 78 -4.82 -3.37 -13.64
C ASP A 78 -5.41 -4.78 -13.67
N ASP A 79 -4.56 -5.81 -13.78
CA ASP A 79 -4.96 -7.21 -13.84
C ASP A 79 -5.78 -7.64 -12.62
N ASN A 80 -5.39 -7.18 -11.43
CA ASN A 80 -6.10 -7.48 -10.20
C ASN A 80 -7.51 -6.85 -10.20
N VAL A 81 -7.61 -5.57 -10.58
CA VAL A 81 -8.90 -4.87 -10.63
C VAL A 81 -9.81 -5.51 -11.68
N ASP A 82 -9.30 -5.83 -12.85
CA ASP A 82 -10.06 -6.51 -13.90
C ASP A 82 -10.56 -7.87 -13.43
N ALA A 83 -9.73 -8.66 -12.76
CA ALA A 83 -10.13 -9.94 -12.19
C ALA A 83 -11.20 -9.79 -11.11
N TRP A 84 -11.10 -8.79 -10.23
CA TRP A 84 -12.10 -8.54 -9.19
C TRP A 84 -13.46 -8.13 -9.78
N LEU A 85 -13.45 -7.24 -10.78
CA LEU A 85 -14.66 -6.78 -11.46
C LEU A 85 -15.30 -7.92 -12.27
N ALA A 86 -14.50 -8.71 -12.99
CA ALA A 86 -14.98 -9.87 -13.75
C ALA A 86 -15.63 -10.95 -12.86
N ARG A 87 -15.15 -11.09 -11.61
CA ARG A 87 -15.73 -11.98 -10.60
C ARG A 87 -16.93 -11.36 -9.85
N GLY A 88 -17.38 -10.19 -10.28
CA GLY A 88 -18.57 -9.54 -9.76
C GLY A 88 -18.38 -8.94 -8.36
N LEU A 89 -17.19 -8.43 -8.03
CA LEU A 89 -16.96 -7.78 -6.74
C LEU A 89 -17.92 -6.58 -6.58
N PRO A 90 -18.80 -6.56 -5.57
CA PRO A 90 -19.73 -5.45 -5.37
C PRO A 90 -19.00 -4.13 -5.08
N TYR A 91 -19.54 -3.03 -5.59
CA TYR A 91 -18.97 -1.69 -5.42
C TYR A 91 -18.65 -1.34 -3.95
N LYS A 92 -19.52 -1.70 -3.00
CA LYS A 92 -19.27 -1.49 -1.57
C LYS A 92 -17.98 -2.16 -1.07
N ARG A 93 -17.68 -3.36 -1.56
CA ARG A 93 -16.44 -4.09 -1.19
C ARG A 93 -15.24 -3.49 -1.91
N LEU A 94 -15.40 -3.10 -3.17
CA LEU A 94 -14.36 -2.39 -3.94
C LEU A 94 -13.94 -1.09 -3.24
N ALA A 95 -14.92 -0.31 -2.76
CA ALA A 95 -14.67 0.92 -2.00
C ALA A 95 -13.90 0.65 -0.70
N ALA A 96 -14.24 -0.43 0.02
CA ALA A 96 -13.52 -0.83 1.23
C ALA A 96 -12.06 -1.22 0.94
N VAL A 97 -11.82 -1.98 -0.14
CA VAL A 97 -10.45 -2.33 -0.59
C VAL A 97 -9.67 -1.07 -0.98
N SER A 98 -10.30 -0.13 -1.67
CA SER A 98 -9.68 1.15 -2.03
C SER A 98 -9.27 1.95 -0.78
N GLN A 99 -10.17 2.08 0.20
CA GLN A 99 -9.86 2.75 1.48
C GLN A 99 -8.71 2.07 2.23
N TYR A 100 -8.73 0.74 2.27
CA TYR A 100 -7.68 -0.06 2.88
C TYR A 100 -6.31 0.20 2.25
N LEU A 101 -6.19 0.04 0.92
CA LEU A 101 -4.94 0.23 0.21
C LEU A 101 -4.42 1.66 0.37
N ASN A 102 -5.31 2.65 0.31
CA ASN A 102 -4.95 4.05 0.57
C ASN A 102 -4.32 4.26 1.95
N ALA A 103 -4.87 3.65 3.01
CA ALA A 103 -4.28 3.74 4.35
C ALA A 103 -2.90 3.05 4.41
N VAL A 104 -2.79 1.85 3.83
CA VAL A 104 -1.54 1.08 3.83
C VAL A 104 -0.41 1.84 3.13
N TYR A 105 -0.64 2.36 1.92
CA TYR A 105 0.38 3.11 1.17
C TYR A 105 0.74 4.45 1.80
N ARG A 106 -0.10 4.97 2.70
CA ARG A 106 0.20 6.16 3.51
C ARG A 106 0.95 5.84 4.80
N GLY A 107 1.24 4.56 5.07
CA GLY A 107 1.80 4.12 6.34
C GLY A 107 0.85 4.31 7.53
N GLN A 108 -0.46 4.40 7.27
CA GLN A 108 -1.51 4.53 8.29
C GLN A 108 -1.99 3.14 8.72
N ASP A 109 -2.52 3.05 9.94
CA ASP A 109 -3.18 1.83 10.41
C ASP A 109 -4.60 1.76 9.82
N PRO A 110 -4.90 0.78 8.95
CA PRO A 110 -6.22 0.67 8.33
C PRO A 110 -7.28 0.36 9.39
N ALA A 111 -8.27 1.25 9.54
CA ALA A 111 -9.35 1.06 10.49
C ALA A 111 -10.20 -0.18 10.14
N GLY A 112 -10.23 -1.17 11.04
CA GLY A 112 -11.14 -2.33 10.95
C GLY A 112 -10.52 -3.67 10.56
N GLU A 113 -9.20 -3.80 10.54
CA GLU A 113 -8.57 -5.11 10.39
C GLU A 113 -8.54 -5.92 11.70
N ALA A 114 -8.89 -7.21 11.60
CA ALA A 114 -8.41 -8.19 12.54
C ALA A 114 -6.88 -8.28 12.37
N PRO A 115 -6.09 -8.34 13.47
CA PRO A 115 -4.64 -8.20 13.41
C PRO A 115 -4.06 -9.19 12.42
N ALA A 116 -3.34 -8.67 11.42
CA ALA A 116 -2.54 -9.49 10.52
C ALA A 116 -1.48 -10.22 11.36
N ALA A 117 -1.70 -11.52 11.61
CA ALA A 117 -0.75 -12.38 12.32
C ALA A 117 0.64 -12.46 11.65
N ASN A 118 0.87 -11.81 10.50
CA ASN A 118 1.99 -12.13 9.62
C ASN A 118 3.21 -11.20 9.72
N ARG A 119 3.17 -10.06 10.43
CA ARG A 119 4.36 -9.19 10.51
C ARG A 119 5.37 -9.66 11.58
N GLN A 120 4.87 -10.22 12.67
CA GLN A 120 5.70 -10.69 13.80
C GLN A 120 6.16 -12.15 13.60
N GLU A 121 5.34 -13.00 12.99
CA GLU A 121 5.67 -14.40 12.70
C GLU A 121 6.70 -14.55 11.56
N ARG A 122 6.64 -13.72 10.50
CA ARG A 122 7.66 -13.71 9.43
C ARG A 122 9.04 -13.26 9.92
N ARG A 123 9.09 -12.26 10.82
CA ARG A 123 10.33 -11.82 11.48
C ARG A 123 10.96 -12.89 12.37
N ALA A 124 10.16 -13.75 13.01
CA ALA A 124 10.65 -14.86 13.82
C ALA A 124 11.17 -16.04 12.96
N ALA A 125 10.60 -16.26 11.77
CA ALA A 125 11.04 -17.30 10.84
C ALA A 125 12.36 -16.96 10.11
N ALA A 126 12.56 -15.68 9.74
CA ALA A 126 13.77 -15.22 9.06
C ALA A 126 15.01 -15.14 9.97
N LYS A 127 14.83 -15.07 11.30
CA LYS A 127 15.92 -14.97 12.30
C LYS A 127 16.48 -16.29 12.83
N LYS A 128 16.20 -17.44 12.20
CA LYS A 128 16.93 -18.69 12.55
C LYS A 128 18.26 -18.75 11.80
N PRO A 129 19.42 -18.49 12.45
CA PRO A 129 20.70 -18.83 11.86
C PRO A 129 20.77 -20.36 11.73
N LYS A 130 21.01 -20.86 10.50
CA LYS A 130 21.58 -22.19 10.31
C LYS A 130 22.93 -22.17 11.02
N ARG A 131 22.97 -22.70 12.25
CA ARG A 131 24.21 -22.96 13.00
C ARG A 131 25.12 -23.77 12.09
N SER A 132 26.18 -23.12 11.63
CA SER A 132 27.40 -23.74 11.16
C SER A 132 27.97 -24.61 12.28
N GLY A 133 27.71 -25.92 12.19
CA GLY A 133 28.44 -26.93 12.94
C GLY A 133 29.57 -27.44 12.07
N SER A 134 30.74 -26.80 12.16
CA SER A 134 31.98 -27.31 11.57
C SER A 134 32.39 -28.66 12.21
N PRO A 135 33.13 -29.50 11.48
CA PRO A 135 33.35 -30.90 11.81
C PRO A 135 34.40 -31.07 12.92
N LYS A 136 34.23 -32.07 13.78
CA LYS A 136 35.32 -32.55 14.65
C LYS A 136 35.08 -33.96 15.20
N SER A 137 35.75 -34.94 14.60
CA SER A 137 36.64 -35.96 15.22
C SER A 137 36.69 -37.19 14.34
#